data_AF-A0A2T0KEY8-F1
#
_entry.id   AF-A0A2T0KEY8-F1
#
_cell.length_a   1.000
_cell.length_b   1.000
_cell.length_c   1.000
_cell.angle_alpha   90.00
_cell.angle_beta   90.00
_cell.angle_gamma   90.00
#
_symmetry.space_group_name_H-M   'P 1'
#
loop_
_entity.id
_entity.type
_entity.pdbx_description
1 polymer ?
#
loop_
_entity_poly.entity_id
_entity_poly.type
_entity_poly.pdbx_seq_one_letter_code
_entity_poly.pdbx_strand_id
1 'polypeptide(L)'
;MLSKLRRLDTTDVIAWLIVGGIVVAIGAGMVRGAIDLYVAAVDDPLLVTGCIAVAVAVYLLLSAARRAVGNTWEKHTSTAYEVVPAAPLPAGLAPRRPDLGAARRLLDELTPLDGDAARFGLRRLSDDRLVLDGLFHHARRGSLTEQLRIFTAAAVVPGAPPLACALASVDRNGYVRERAVRAMGRRPVPEFVPFLVERAVDVVEPVRVAALDVLRDLVATKPRACRAALLLSGKRVERRDHAASVLALIATVTEPR
;
A
#
# COMPACT_ATOMS: atom_id res chain seq x y z
N MET A 1 20.82 -13.19 -20.33
CA MET A 1 20.23 -13.08 -18.98
C MET A 1 18.69 -13.08 -19.06
N LEU A 2 18.10 -14.03 -19.80
CA LEU A 2 16.66 -14.09 -20.14
C LEU A 2 16.08 -15.53 -20.04
N SER A 3 16.71 -16.43 -19.29
CA SER A 3 16.34 -17.86 -19.25
C SER A 3 15.79 -18.37 -17.92
N LYS A 4 15.29 -17.49 -17.04
CA LYS A 4 14.69 -17.89 -15.75
C LYS A 4 13.20 -17.52 -15.61
N LEU A 5 12.44 -17.58 -16.70
CA LEU A 5 11.00 -17.78 -16.58
C LEU A 5 10.78 -19.23 -16.14
N ARG A 6 10.56 -19.42 -14.83
CA ARG A 6 10.05 -20.69 -14.29
C ARG A 6 8.85 -21.07 -15.15
N ARG A 7 8.93 -22.22 -15.83
CA ARG A 7 7.74 -22.88 -16.38
C ARG A 7 6.81 -23.06 -15.18
N LEU A 8 5.71 -22.31 -15.15
CA LEU A 8 4.60 -22.58 -14.26
C LEU A 8 4.20 -24.02 -14.56
N ASP A 9 4.35 -24.88 -13.56
CA ASP A 9 4.04 -26.29 -13.72
C ASP A 9 2.55 -26.40 -14.04
N THR A 10 2.20 -27.27 -14.99
CA THR A 10 0.83 -27.37 -15.51
C THR A 10 -0.14 -27.75 -14.39
N THR A 11 0.39 -28.44 -13.37
CA THR A 11 -0.24 -28.78 -12.09
C THR A 11 -0.64 -27.55 -11.26
N ASP A 12 0.15 -26.48 -11.23
CA ASP A 12 -0.20 -25.25 -10.52
C ASP A 12 -1.38 -24.54 -11.19
N VAL A 13 -1.40 -24.48 -12.53
CA VAL A 13 -2.50 -23.85 -13.29
C VAL A 13 -3.81 -24.61 -13.08
N ILE A 14 -3.77 -25.95 -13.09
CA ILE A 14 -4.95 -26.79 -12.84
C ILE A 14 -5.44 -26.62 -11.39
N ALA A 15 -4.53 -26.57 -10.41
CA ALA A 15 -4.89 -26.33 -9.01
C ALA A 15 -5.60 -24.97 -8.83
N TRP A 16 -5.11 -23.91 -9.48
CA TRP A 16 -5.74 -22.59 -9.42
C TRP A 16 -7.11 -22.54 -10.10
N LEU A 17 -7.31 -23.26 -11.21
CA LEU A 17 -8.61 -23.35 -11.88
C LEU A 17 -9.64 -24.13 -11.05
N ILE A 18 -9.23 -25.22 -10.40
CA ILE A 18 -10.10 -26.01 -9.53
C ILE A 18 -10.50 -25.19 -8.30
N VAL A 19 -9.54 -24.56 -7.63
CA VAL A 19 -9.83 -23.72 -6.45
C VAL A 19 -10.69 -22.52 -6.82
N GLY A 20 -10.39 -21.84 -7.93
CA GLY A 20 -11.20 -20.74 -8.45
C GLY A 20 -12.63 -21.16 -8.80
N GLY A 21 -12.79 -22.30 -9.48
CA GLY A 21 -14.08 -22.87 -9.84
C GLY A 21 -14.92 -23.26 -8.62
N ILE A 22 -14.30 -23.88 -7.62
CA ILE A 22 -14.97 -24.24 -6.36
C ILE A 22 -15.42 -22.97 -5.61
N VAL A 23 -14.59 -21.93 -5.54
CA VAL A 23 -14.96 -20.67 -4.88
C VAL A 23 -16.12 -19.97 -5.60
N VAL A 24 -16.14 -19.96 -6.93
CA VAL A 24 -17.23 -19.36 -7.71
C VAL A 24 -18.52 -20.17 -7.59
N ALA A 25 -18.44 -21.50 -7.65
CA ALA A 25 -19.61 -22.38 -7.49
C ALA A 25 -20.21 -22.28 -6.08
N ILE A 26 -19.37 -22.25 -5.04
CA ILE A 26 -19.80 -22.01 -3.66
C ILE A 26 -20.42 -20.62 -3.53
N GLY A 27 -19.80 -19.58 -4.13
CA GLY A 27 -20.35 -18.22 -4.11
C GLY A 27 -21.73 -18.11 -4.76
N ALA A 28 -21.92 -18.69 -5.95
CA ALA A 28 -23.19 -18.63 -6.67
C ALA A 28 -24.32 -19.42 -5.98
N GLY A 29 -24.01 -20.61 -5.44
CA GLY A 29 -24.96 -21.39 -4.64
C GLY A 29 -25.31 -20.72 -3.31
N MET A 30 -24.33 -20.11 -2.65
CA MET A 30 -24.54 -19.40 -1.39
C MET A 30 -25.35 -18.12 -1.56
N VAL A 31 -25.25 -17.39 -2.68
CA VAL A 31 -26.05 -16.16 -2.88
C VAL A 31 -27.54 -16.49 -3.01
N ARG A 32 -27.90 -17.53 -3.78
CA ARG A 32 -29.31 -17.92 -3.95
C ARG A 32 -29.88 -18.51 -2.65
N GLY A 33 -29.12 -19.40 -2.00
CA GLY A 33 -29.49 -19.96 -0.70
C GLY A 33 -29.56 -18.91 0.41
N ALA A 34 -28.69 -17.89 0.41
CA ALA A 34 -28.72 -16.81 1.39
C ALA A 34 -29.91 -15.88 1.20
N ILE A 35 -30.37 -15.67 -0.04
CA ILE A 35 -31.59 -14.88 -0.32
C ILE A 35 -32.82 -15.64 0.19
N ASP A 36 -32.94 -16.93 -0.13
CA ASP A 36 -34.07 -17.74 0.31
C ASP A 36 -34.09 -17.91 1.84
N LEU A 37 -32.91 -18.09 2.46
CA LEU A 37 -32.75 -18.16 3.92
C LEU A 37 -33.01 -16.80 4.59
N TYR A 38 -32.63 -15.68 3.95
CA TYR A 38 -32.92 -14.34 4.46
C TYR A 38 -34.42 -14.04 4.43
N VAL A 39 -35.11 -14.38 3.33
CA VAL A 39 -36.56 -14.22 3.22
C VAL A 39 -37.29 -15.09 4.27
N ALA A 40 -36.83 -16.32 4.51
CA ALA A 40 -37.39 -17.18 5.55
C ALA A 40 -37.06 -16.71 6.98
N ALA A 41 -35.92 -16.06 7.18
CA ALA A 41 -35.48 -15.58 8.49
C ALA A 41 -36.15 -14.28 8.93
N VAL A 42 -36.67 -13.46 8.01
CA VAL A 42 -37.36 -12.19 8.36
C VAL A 42 -38.57 -12.42 9.28
N ASP A 43 -39.18 -13.60 9.22
CA ASP A 43 -40.36 -13.96 10.03
C ASP A 43 -40.01 -14.71 11.33
N ASP A 44 -38.74 -15.09 11.57
CA ASP A 44 -38.30 -15.78 12.79
C ASP A 44 -36.97 -15.20 13.36
N PRO A 45 -37.02 -14.48 14.50
CA PRO A 45 -35.84 -13.85 15.09
C PRO A 45 -34.76 -14.84 15.57
N LEU A 46 -35.10 -16.11 15.85
CA LEU A 46 -34.10 -17.12 16.21
C LEU A 46 -33.28 -17.56 15.00
N LEU A 47 -33.92 -17.67 13.82
CA LEU A 47 -33.25 -17.96 12.55
C LEU A 47 -32.28 -16.84 12.16
N VAL A 48 -32.66 -15.57 12.34
CA VAL A 48 -31.77 -14.42 12.10
C VAL A 48 -30.51 -14.51 12.97
N THR A 49 -30.69 -14.79 14.26
CA THR A 49 -29.58 -14.90 15.23
C THR A 49 -28.63 -16.04 14.85
N GLY A 50 -29.18 -17.20 14.46
CA GLY A 50 -28.40 -18.34 13.96
C GLY A 50 -27.62 -18.01 12.69
N CYS A 51 -28.24 -17.32 11.73
CA CYS A 51 -27.58 -16.90 10.48
C CYS A 51 -26.41 -15.95 10.74
N ILE A 52 -26.59 -14.97 11.65
CA ILE A 52 -25.52 -14.04 12.04
C ILE A 52 -24.36 -14.81 12.69
N ALA A 53 -24.64 -15.74 13.61
CA ALA A 53 -23.61 -16.54 14.26
C ALA A 53 -22.79 -17.37 13.25
N VAL A 54 -23.45 -18.01 12.28
CA VAL A 54 -22.79 -18.76 11.22
C VAL A 54 -21.95 -17.84 10.33
N ALA A 55 -22.47 -16.68 9.91
CA ALA A 55 -21.74 -15.73 9.08
C ALA A 55 -20.48 -15.21 9.80
N VAL A 56 -20.58 -14.91 11.10
CA VAL A 56 -19.44 -14.52 11.93
C VAL A 56 -18.42 -15.65 12.03
N ALA A 57 -18.85 -16.89 12.27
CA ALA A 57 -17.96 -18.04 12.35
C ALA A 57 -17.20 -18.29 11.03
N VAL A 58 -17.90 -18.23 9.89
CA VAL A 58 -17.29 -18.36 8.55
C VAL A 58 -16.29 -17.22 8.31
N TYR A 59 -16.65 -15.99 8.63
CA TYR A 59 -15.74 -14.85 8.52
C TYR A 59 -14.47 -15.03 9.36
N LEU A 60 -14.60 -15.48 10.61
CA LEU A 60 -13.46 -15.74 11.48
C LEU A 60 -12.56 -16.85 10.96
N LEU A 61 -13.12 -17.93 10.43
CA LEU A 61 -12.38 -19.02 9.78
C LEU A 61 -11.61 -18.54 8.55
N LEU A 62 -12.27 -17.80 7.65
CA LEU A 62 -11.63 -17.23 6.46
C LEU A 62 -10.51 -16.25 6.82
N SER A 63 -10.73 -15.42 7.86
CA SER A 63 -9.71 -14.51 8.39
C SER A 63 -8.51 -15.25 8.98
N ALA A 64 -8.74 -16.35 9.70
CA ALA A 64 -7.68 -17.19 10.23
C ALA A 64 -6.89 -17.88 9.10
N ALA A 65 -7.57 -18.44 8.11
CA ALA A 65 -6.95 -19.05 6.93
C ALA A 65 -6.10 -18.03 6.16
N ARG A 66 -6.63 -16.81 5.93
CA ARG A 66 -5.89 -15.73 5.27
C ARG A 66 -4.63 -15.33 6.04
N ARG A 67 -4.70 -15.27 7.38
CA ARG A 67 -3.53 -15.02 8.24
C ARG A 67 -2.49 -16.14 8.12
N ALA A 68 -2.93 -17.41 8.11
CA ALA A 68 -2.03 -18.56 7.95
C ALA A 68 -1.31 -18.56 6.59
N VAL A 69 -2.01 -18.22 5.50
CA VAL A 69 -1.45 -18.10 4.14
C VAL A 69 -0.52 -16.89 4.02
N GLY A 70 -0.88 -15.75 4.61
CA GLY A 70 -0.02 -14.56 4.63
C GLY A 70 1.33 -14.82 5.31
N ASN A 71 1.31 -15.51 6.45
CA ASN A 71 2.51 -15.82 7.23
C ASN A 71 3.44 -16.84 6.52
N THR A 72 2.91 -17.71 5.67
CA THR A 72 3.72 -18.67 4.89
C THR A 72 4.43 -17.98 3.72
N TRP A 73 3.79 -16.99 3.09
CA TRP A 73 4.41 -16.20 2.03
C TRP A 73 5.56 -15.29 2.53
N GLU A 74 5.47 -14.80 3.77
CA GLU A 74 6.55 -14.03 4.42
C GLU A 74 7.82 -14.87 4.68
N LYS A 75 7.69 -16.17 4.97
CA LYS A 75 8.85 -17.04 5.21
C LYS A 75 9.66 -17.30 3.94
N HIS A 76 9.02 -17.30 2.77
CA HIS A 76 9.70 -17.58 1.50
C HIS A 76 10.31 -16.35 0.82
N THR A 77 9.86 -15.14 1.15
CA THR A 77 10.41 -13.90 0.56
C THR A 77 11.52 -13.26 1.39
N SER A 78 11.60 -13.57 2.70
CA SER A 78 12.60 -12.98 3.60
C SER A 78 14.01 -13.60 3.49
N THR A 79 14.15 -14.79 2.88
CA THR A 79 15.44 -15.52 2.78
C THR A 79 16.31 -15.13 1.58
N ALA A 80 15.88 -14.19 0.72
CA ALA A 80 16.56 -13.89 -0.55
C ALA A 80 17.34 -12.55 -0.59
N TYR A 81 17.45 -11.81 0.52
CA TYR A 81 18.28 -10.60 0.58
C TYR A 81 19.50 -10.83 1.46
N GLU A 82 20.51 -11.47 0.87
CA GLU A 82 21.87 -11.45 1.43
C GLU A 82 22.36 -10.00 1.36
N VAL A 83 22.49 -9.36 2.52
CA VAL A 83 22.92 -7.96 2.63
C VAL A 83 24.38 -7.90 2.21
N VAL A 84 24.64 -7.45 0.98
CA VAL A 84 26.00 -7.12 0.53
C VAL A 84 26.56 -6.10 1.53
N PRO A 85 27.65 -6.40 2.24
CA PRO A 85 28.22 -5.47 3.20
C PRO A 85 28.67 -4.21 2.45
N ALA A 86 28.02 -3.10 2.74
CA ALA A 86 28.41 -1.81 2.18
C ALA A 86 29.84 -1.46 2.62
N ALA A 87 30.63 -0.92 1.70
CA ALA A 87 31.98 -0.44 1.99
C ALA A 87 31.94 0.55 3.18
N PRO A 88 32.95 0.50 4.09
CA PRO A 88 32.98 1.39 5.25
C PRO A 88 33.01 2.85 4.80
N LEU A 89 32.03 3.63 5.25
CA LEU A 89 31.98 5.07 5.03
C LEU A 89 33.05 5.77 5.89
N PRO A 90 33.60 6.91 5.43
CA PRO A 90 34.60 7.67 6.17
C PRO A 90 34.07 8.09 7.56
N ALA A 91 34.94 7.98 8.56
CA ALA A 91 34.65 8.33 9.95
C ALA A 91 34.26 9.82 10.06
N GLY A 92 33.04 10.10 10.52
CA GLY A 92 32.51 11.47 10.70
C GLY A 92 31.18 11.74 10.00
N LEU A 93 30.79 10.90 9.04
CA LEU A 93 29.50 10.98 8.33
C LEU A 93 28.70 9.69 8.51
N ALA A 94 28.63 9.16 9.73
CA ALA A 94 27.76 8.02 9.99
C ALA A 94 26.32 8.43 9.59
N PRO A 95 25.72 7.79 8.56
CA PRO A 95 24.38 8.15 8.14
C PRO A 95 23.49 7.99 9.36
N ARG A 96 22.84 9.09 9.78
CA ARG A 96 21.89 9.06 10.89
C ARG A 96 20.88 7.96 10.55
N ARG A 97 20.96 6.86 11.29
CA ARG A 97 20.01 5.77 11.10
C ARG A 97 18.62 6.34 11.31
N PRO A 98 17.64 6.02 10.44
CA PRO A 98 16.30 6.50 10.63
C PRO A 98 15.78 6.05 12.00
N ASP A 99 15.50 7.01 12.88
CA ASP A 99 15.07 6.74 14.25
C ASP A 99 13.61 6.26 14.26
N LEU A 100 13.39 5.01 14.67
CA LEU A 100 12.05 4.44 14.84
C LEU A 100 11.23 5.22 15.88
N GLY A 101 11.88 5.71 16.94
CA GLY A 101 11.24 6.50 17.99
C GLY A 101 10.68 7.80 17.45
N ALA A 102 11.45 8.53 16.63
CA ALA A 102 11.00 9.73 15.94
C ALA A 102 9.82 9.45 14.99
N ALA A 103 9.88 8.37 14.21
CA ALA A 103 8.78 8.00 13.32
C ALA A 103 7.49 7.70 14.09
N ARG A 104 7.57 7.01 15.24
CA ARG A 104 6.41 6.73 16.11
C ARG A 104 5.82 7.98 16.72
N ARG A 105 6.65 8.82 17.37
CA ARG A 105 6.19 10.10 17.95
C ARG A 105 5.49 10.97 16.92
N LEU A 106 6.02 11.02 15.71
CA LEU A 106 5.38 11.75 14.63
C LEU A 106 4.02 11.16 14.25
N LEU A 107 3.88 9.85 14.12
CA LEU A 107 2.57 9.24 13.82
C LEU A 107 1.56 9.49 14.95
N ASP A 108 2.01 9.46 16.20
CA ASP A 108 1.18 9.76 17.36
C ASP A 108 0.72 11.24 17.34
N GLU A 109 1.62 12.19 17.02
CA GLU A 109 1.30 13.62 16.83
C GLU A 109 0.30 13.86 15.69
N LEU A 110 0.25 12.97 14.70
CA LEU A 110 -0.59 13.09 13.52
C LEU A 110 -1.98 12.45 13.70
N THR A 111 -2.27 11.85 14.85
CA THR A 111 -3.51 11.12 15.13
C THR A 111 -4.47 11.95 16.03
N PRO A 112 -5.73 12.24 15.64
CA PRO A 112 -6.33 12.29 14.31
C PRO A 112 -6.44 13.76 13.86
N LEU A 113 -5.53 14.21 13.01
CA LEU A 113 -5.69 15.52 12.37
C LEU A 113 -6.72 15.42 11.24
N ASP A 114 -7.70 16.31 11.24
CA ASP A 114 -8.67 16.50 10.16
C ASP A 114 -8.42 17.81 9.40
N GLY A 115 -9.21 18.04 8.35
CA GLY A 115 -9.21 19.30 7.60
C GLY A 115 -7.83 19.83 7.19
N ASP A 116 -7.55 21.07 7.59
CA ASP A 116 -6.29 21.75 7.28
C ASP A 116 -5.12 21.25 8.13
N ALA A 117 -5.37 20.75 9.34
CA ALA A 117 -4.32 20.15 10.17
C ALA A 117 -3.76 18.88 9.51
N ALA A 118 -4.61 18.06 8.88
CA ALA A 118 -4.18 16.92 8.09
C ALA A 118 -3.28 17.34 6.92
N ARG A 119 -3.65 18.42 6.22
CA ARG A 119 -2.83 18.96 5.11
C ARG A 119 -1.49 19.49 5.60
N PHE A 120 -1.48 20.21 6.71
CA PHE A 120 -0.25 20.71 7.32
C PHE A 120 0.68 19.56 7.74
N GLY A 121 0.13 18.52 8.38
CA GLY A 121 0.87 17.31 8.74
C GLY A 121 1.46 16.60 7.52
N LEU A 122 0.68 16.48 6.43
CA LEU A 122 1.15 15.89 5.18
C LEU A 122 2.27 16.73 4.53
N ARG A 123 2.16 18.05 4.54
CA ARG A 123 3.21 18.95 4.03
C ARG A 123 4.49 18.80 4.85
N ARG A 124 4.40 18.86 6.18
CA ARG A 124 5.53 18.64 7.10
C ARG A 124 6.24 17.32 6.82
N LEU A 125 5.49 16.23 6.63
CA LEU A 125 6.02 14.92 6.25
C LEU A 125 6.72 14.92 4.88
N SER A 126 6.18 15.66 3.92
CA SER A 126 6.69 15.71 2.55
C SER A 126 7.98 16.52 2.44
N ASP A 127 8.13 17.53 3.30
CA ASP A 127 9.29 18.43 3.33
C ASP A 127 10.46 17.85 4.15
N ASP A 128 10.20 17.02 5.16
CA ASP A 128 11.24 16.38 5.97
C ASP A 128 11.66 15.02 5.39
N ARG A 129 12.75 15.04 4.61
CA ARG A 129 13.30 13.84 3.97
C ARG A 129 13.74 12.77 4.96
N LEU A 130 14.35 13.14 6.09
CA LEU A 130 14.89 12.15 7.04
C LEU A 130 13.76 11.37 7.70
N VAL A 131 12.70 12.09 8.06
CA VAL A 131 11.47 11.52 8.58
C VAL A 131 10.83 10.61 7.54
N LEU A 132 10.68 11.06 6.30
CA LEU A 132 10.03 10.28 5.25
C LEU A 132 10.81 9.00 4.90
N ASP A 133 12.14 9.09 4.80
CA ASP A 133 13.02 7.94 4.57
C ASP A 133 12.90 6.93 5.73
N GLY A 134 12.82 7.42 6.98
CA GLY A 134 12.58 6.57 8.14
C GLY A 134 11.20 5.94 8.17
N LEU A 135 10.16 6.69 7.79
CA LEU A 135 8.80 6.18 7.67
C LEU A 135 8.74 5.03 6.66
N PHE A 136 9.25 5.22 5.44
CA PHE A 136 9.26 4.16 4.42
C PHE A 136 10.08 2.96 4.86
N HIS A 137 11.25 3.18 5.48
CA HIS A 137 12.11 2.12 5.97
C HIS A 137 11.40 1.25 7.01
N HIS A 138 10.85 1.87 8.07
CA HIS A 138 10.23 1.17 9.18
C HIS A 138 8.87 0.57 8.83
N ALA A 139 8.09 1.23 7.97
CA ALA A 139 6.83 0.70 7.48
C ALA A 139 7.04 -0.57 6.63
N ARG A 140 8.05 -0.59 5.74
CA ARG A 140 8.40 -1.78 4.95
C ARG A 140 8.80 -2.98 5.81
N ARG A 141 9.43 -2.73 6.97
CA ARG A 141 9.80 -3.77 7.94
C ARG A 141 8.64 -4.19 8.86
N GLY A 142 7.46 -3.57 8.72
CA GLY A 142 6.31 -3.82 9.58
C GLY A 142 6.43 -3.25 11.00
N SER A 143 7.47 -2.47 11.31
CA SER A 143 7.72 -1.92 12.65
C SER A 143 6.73 -0.83 13.08
N LEU A 144 5.92 -0.36 12.13
CA LEU A 144 4.88 0.67 12.28
C LEU A 144 3.46 0.14 12.04
N THR A 145 3.27 -1.19 11.98
CA THR A 145 1.97 -1.80 11.61
C THR A 145 0.84 -1.31 12.52
N GLU A 146 1.06 -1.24 13.83
CA GLU A 146 0.02 -0.82 14.77
C GLU A 146 -0.32 0.67 14.63
N GLN A 147 0.69 1.53 14.48
CA GLN A 147 0.51 2.97 14.30
C GLN A 147 -0.22 3.29 12.99
N LEU A 148 0.08 2.53 11.92
CA LEU A 148 -0.54 2.73 10.61
C LEU A 148 -1.99 2.23 10.57
N ARG A 149 -2.40 1.33 11.48
CA ARG A 149 -3.73 0.71 11.46
C ARG A 149 -4.87 1.74 11.42
N ILE A 150 -4.77 2.81 12.20
CA ILE A 150 -5.79 3.87 12.24
C ILE A 150 -5.92 4.56 10.87
N PHE A 151 -4.79 4.90 10.24
CA PHE A 151 -4.77 5.54 8.93
C PHE A 151 -5.26 4.62 7.81
N THR A 152 -4.96 3.32 7.89
CA THR A 152 -5.46 2.35 6.90
C THR A 152 -6.99 2.20 6.95
N ALA A 153 -7.58 2.23 8.15
CA ALA A 153 -9.03 2.23 8.31
C ALA A 153 -9.66 3.54 7.81
N ALA A 154 -9.00 4.69 8.05
CA ALA A 154 -9.49 5.97 7.56
C ALA A 154 -9.40 6.11 6.03
N ALA A 155 -8.36 5.56 5.40
CA ALA A 155 -8.12 5.69 3.96
C ALA A 155 -9.14 4.96 3.07
N VAL A 156 -9.93 4.02 3.62
CA VAL A 156 -10.96 3.32 2.84
C VAL A 156 -12.29 4.06 2.76
N VAL A 157 -12.49 5.11 3.57
CA VAL A 157 -13.73 5.88 3.64
C VAL A 157 -13.78 6.91 2.49
N PRO A 158 -14.94 7.12 1.84
CA PRO A 158 -15.12 8.23 0.91
C PRO A 158 -14.76 9.57 1.56
N GLY A 159 -13.95 10.38 0.88
CA GLY A 159 -13.52 11.67 1.41
C GLY A 159 -12.39 11.60 2.45
N ALA A 160 -11.73 10.45 2.60
CA ALA A 160 -10.58 10.25 3.49
C ALA A 160 -9.60 11.45 3.49
N PRO A 161 -9.11 11.88 4.66
CA PRO A 161 -8.13 12.96 4.76
C PRO A 161 -6.87 12.64 3.95
N PRO A 162 -6.25 13.63 3.27
CA PRO A 162 -5.05 13.38 2.47
C PRO A 162 -3.94 12.68 3.27
N LEU A 163 -3.70 13.11 4.50
CA LEU A 163 -2.72 12.49 5.38
C LEU A 163 -2.97 11.00 5.62
N ALA A 164 -4.22 10.60 5.83
CA ALA A 164 -4.58 9.20 6.01
C ALA A 164 -4.27 8.37 4.76
N CYS A 165 -4.56 8.89 3.57
CA CYS A 165 -4.20 8.23 2.32
C CYS A 165 -2.66 8.10 2.19
N ALA A 166 -1.89 9.14 2.49
CA ALA A 166 -0.43 9.12 2.46
C ALA A 166 0.16 8.05 3.37
N LEU A 167 -0.29 8.02 4.64
CA LEU A 167 0.19 7.04 5.61
C LEU A 167 -0.29 5.62 5.30
N ALA A 168 -1.52 5.43 4.84
CA ALA A 168 -2.00 4.12 4.39
C ALA A 168 -1.21 3.60 3.16
N SER A 169 -0.67 4.50 2.32
CA SER A 169 0.15 4.09 1.19
C SER A 169 1.49 3.46 1.60
N VAL A 170 1.94 3.63 2.85
CA VAL A 170 3.18 3.01 3.34
C VAL A 170 2.98 1.63 3.97
N ASP A 171 1.73 1.16 4.06
CA ASP A 171 1.38 -0.12 4.67
C ASP A 171 2.09 -1.32 4.00
N ARG A 172 2.36 -2.37 4.77
CA ARG A 172 2.99 -3.61 4.27
C ARG A 172 2.11 -4.37 3.29
N ASN A 173 0.79 -4.25 3.38
CA ASN A 173 -0.17 -4.92 2.53
C ASN A 173 -0.37 -4.17 1.20
N GLY A 174 -0.01 -4.81 0.08
CA GLY A 174 -0.13 -4.23 -1.26
C GLY A 174 -1.56 -3.78 -1.62
N TYR A 175 -2.60 -4.47 -1.12
CA TYR A 175 -3.99 -4.10 -1.36
C TYR A 175 -4.35 -2.76 -0.67
N VAL A 176 -3.86 -2.56 0.55
CA VAL A 176 -4.05 -1.31 1.30
C VAL A 176 -3.35 -0.17 0.57
N ARG A 177 -2.11 -0.40 0.12
CA ARG A 177 -1.35 0.58 -0.66
C ARG A 177 -2.06 0.98 -1.95
N GLU A 178 -2.56 0.01 -2.71
CA GLU A 178 -3.28 0.27 -3.97
C GLU A 178 -4.52 1.14 -3.72
N ARG A 179 -5.34 0.77 -2.73
CA ARG A 179 -6.54 1.54 -2.38
C ARG A 179 -6.19 2.95 -1.93
N ALA A 180 -5.14 3.10 -1.12
CA ALA A 180 -4.67 4.40 -0.68
C ALA A 180 -4.22 5.27 -1.86
N VAL A 181 -3.45 4.73 -2.80
CA VAL A 181 -3.02 5.43 -4.02
C VAL A 181 -4.21 5.83 -4.89
N ARG A 182 -5.19 4.94 -5.09
CA ARG A 182 -6.42 5.29 -5.82
C ARG A 182 -7.21 6.39 -5.11
N ALA A 183 -7.25 6.38 -3.77
CA ALA A 183 -7.88 7.44 -2.99
C ALA A 183 -7.15 8.79 -3.15
N MET A 184 -5.81 8.80 -3.24
CA MET A 184 -5.04 10.01 -3.60
C MET A 184 -5.44 10.54 -4.97
N GLY A 185 -5.62 9.66 -5.96
CA GLY A 185 -6.03 10.02 -7.32
C GLY A 185 -7.39 10.73 -7.40
N ARG A 186 -8.30 10.45 -6.47
CA ARG A 186 -9.61 11.14 -6.41
C ARG A 186 -9.49 12.58 -5.91
N ARG A 187 -8.45 12.90 -5.13
CA ARG A 187 -8.21 14.23 -4.55
C ARG A 187 -6.72 14.57 -4.61
N PRO A 188 -6.15 14.74 -5.81
CA PRO A 188 -4.71 14.84 -5.99
C PRO A 188 -4.18 16.18 -5.47
N VAL A 189 -3.20 16.11 -4.55
CA VAL A 189 -2.49 17.26 -4.01
C VAL A 189 -0.97 17.12 -4.24
N PRO A 190 -0.22 18.21 -4.48
CA PRO A 190 1.23 18.15 -4.72
C PRO A 190 2.02 17.45 -3.61
N GLU A 191 1.55 17.53 -2.36
CA GLU A 191 2.17 16.88 -1.21
C GLU A 191 2.15 15.34 -1.29
N PHE A 192 1.39 14.74 -2.20
CA PHE A 192 1.47 13.29 -2.45
C PHE A 192 2.67 12.86 -3.29
N VAL A 193 3.36 13.78 -3.97
CA VAL A 193 4.44 13.43 -4.90
C VAL A 193 5.50 12.50 -4.28
N PRO A 194 6.02 12.73 -3.06
CA PRO A 194 7.01 11.82 -2.49
C PRO A 194 6.50 10.40 -2.24
N PHE A 195 5.23 10.25 -1.87
CA PHE A 195 4.56 8.96 -1.65
C PHE A 195 4.30 8.25 -2.97
N LEU A 196 3.76 8.97 -3.95
CA LEU A 196 3.46 8.39 -5.26
C LEU A 196 4.74 7.97 -6.00
N VAL A 197 5.83 8.74 -5.92
CA VAL A 197 7.12 8.34 -6.50
C VAL A 197 7.64 7.04 -5.85
N GLU A 198 7.51 6.92 -4.54
CA GLU A 198 7.89 5.70 -3.82
C GLU A 198 7.00 4.50 -4.20
N ARG A 199 5.74 4.73 -4.58
CA ARG A 199 4.80 3.70 -5.02
C ARG A 199 4.88 3.37 -6.51
N ALA A 200 5.34 4.29 -7.34
CA ALA A 200 5.59 4.04 -8.76
C ALA A 200 6.71 3.00 -9.00
N VAL A 201 7.54 2.75 -7.99
CA VAL A 201 8.59 1.71 -7.95
C VAL A 201 8.28 0.59 -6.94
N ASP A 202 7.01 0.42 -6.58
CA ASP A 202 6.56 -0.68 -5.71
C ASP A 202 6.80 -2.05 -6.37
N VAL A 203 6.95 -3.11 -5.58
CA VAL A 203 7.07 -4.47 -6.11
C VAL A 203 5.73 -5.00 -6.63
N VAL A 204 4.61 -4.44 -6.14
CA VAL A 204 3.25 -4.83 -6.54
C VAL A 204 2.81 -4.01 -7.75
N GLU A 205 2.63 -4.67 -8.89
CA GLU A 205 2.29 -4.01 -10.16
C GLU A 205 1.03 -3.13 -10.12
N PRO A 206 -0.12 -3.58 -9.57
CA PRO A 206 -1.29 -2.71 -9.45
C PRO A 206 -1.02 -1.39 -8.70
N VAL A 207 -0.16 -1.43 -7.68
CA VAL A 207 0.25 -0.23 -6.92
C VAL A 207 1.09 0.69 -7.79
N ARG A 208 2.06 0.14 -8.55
CA ARG A 208 2.90 0.94 -9.45
C ARG A 208 2.09 1.66 -10.53
N VAL A 209 1.20 0.93 -11.21
CA VAL A 209 0.38 1.46 -12.30
C VAL A 209 -0.49 2.60 -11.77
N ALA A 210 -1.23 2.35 -10.69
CA ALA A 210 -2.06 3.37 -10.07
C ALA A 210 -1.25 4.61 -9.65
N ALA A 211 -0.05 4.43 -9.10
CA ALA A 211 0.79 5.55 -8.67
C ALA A 211 1.33 6.37 -9.84
N LEU A 212 1.75 5.71 -10.92
CA LEU A 212 2.21 6.38 -12.14
C LEU A 212 1.09 7.18 -12.80
N ASP A 213 -0.13 6.64 -12.86
CA ASP A 213 -1.26 7.34 -13.45
C ASP A 213 -1.59 8.62 -12.66
N VAL A 214 -1.67 8.52 -11.33
CA VAL A 214 -1.90 9.69 -10.47
C VAL A 214 -0.76 10.71 -10.59
N LEU A 215 0.50 10.27 -10.70
CA LEU A 215 1.63 11.19 -10.92
C LEU A 215 1.53 11.93 -12.25
N ARG A 216 1.17 11.24 -13.34
CA ARG A 216 1.01 11.87 -14.66
C ARG A 216 -0.07 12.94 -14.62
N ASP A 217 -1.23 12.63 -14.05
CA ASP A 217 -2.34 13.56 -13.94
C ASP A 217 -1.96 14.79 -13.10
N LEU A 218 -1.30 14.56 -11.96
CA LEU A 218 -0.87 15.60 -11.06
C LEU A 218 0.19 16.51 -11.69
N VAL A 219 1.15 15.93 -12.43
CA VAL A 219 2.17 16.68 -13.17
C VAL A 219 1.58 17.46 -14.34
N ALA A 220 0.65 16.87 -15.09
CA ALA A 220 -0.03 17.55 -16.19
C ALA A 220 -0.85 18.76 -15.69
N THR A 221 -1.50 18.62 -14.53
CA THR A 221 -2.37 19.67 -13.96
C THR A 221 -1.57 20.73 -13.20
N LYS A 222 -0.51 20.34 -12.48
CA LYS A 222 0.23 21.21 -11.54
C LYS A 222 1.75 21.05 -11.70
N PRO A 223 2.33 21.25 -12.90
CA PRO A 223 3.74 20.93 -13.16
C PRO A 223 4.69 21.71 -12.25
N ARG A 224 4.46 23.01 -12.07
CA ARG A 224 5.29 23.89 -11.23
C ARG A 224 5.30 23.47 -9.76
N ALA A 225 4.14 23.12 -9.22
CA ALA A 225 4.00 22.71 -7.82
C ALA A 225 4.68 21.36 -7.54
N CYS A 226 4.74 20.47 -8.54
CA CYS A 226 5.30 19.13 -8.37
C CYS A 226 6.80 19.06 -8.64
N ARG A 227 7.35 19.98 -9.45
CA ARG A 227 8.71 19.88 -10.01
C ARG A 227 9.78 19.60 -8.96
N ALA A 228 9.83 20.40 -7.88
CA ALA A 228 10.85 20.26 -6.85
C ALA A 228 10.75 18.91 -6.10
N ALA A 229 9.55 18.56 -5.63
CA ALA A 229 9.30 17.30 -4.93
C ALA A 229 9.57 16.07 -5.82
N LEU A 230 9.25 16.16 -7.11
CA LEU A 230 9.44 15.09 -8.08
C LEU A 230 10.93 14.85 -8.35
N LEU A 231 11.72 15.91 -8.54
CA LEU A 231 13.18 15.81 -8.70
C LEU A 231 13.86 15.21 -7.47
N LEU A 232 13.50 15.68 -6.27
CA LEU A 232 14.06 15.19 -5.01
C LEU A 232 13.70 13.72 -4.77
N SER A 233 12.45 13.35 -4.99
CA SER A 233 11.98 11.98 -4.78
C SER A 233 12.48 11.02 -5.86
N GLY A 234 12.64 11.50 -7.10
CA GLY A 234 13.20 10.73 -8.21
C GLY A 234 14.62 10.24 -7.92
N LYS A 235 15.48 11.11 -7.41
CA LYS A 235 16.84 10.76 -6.97
C LYS A 235 16.85 9.64 -5.91
N ARG A 236 15.84 9.60 -5.03
CA ARG A 236 15.74 8.56 -3.98
C ARG A 236 15.49 7.17 -4.59
N VAL A 237 14.71 7.11 -5.68
CA VAL A 237 14.30 5.84 -6.29
C VAL A 237 15.10 5.45 -7.52
N GLU A 238 16.05 6.28 -7.98
CA GLU A 238 16.77 6.11 -9.26
C GLU A 238 17.44 4.73 -9.43
N ARG A 239 17.86 4.11 -8.32
CA ARG A 239 18.56 2.81 -8.31
C ARG A 239 17.63 1.61 -8.13
N ARG A 240 16.32 1.85 -8.03
CA ARG A 240 15.33 0.80 -7.78
C ARG A 240 14.83 0.23 -9.09
N ASP A 241 14.37 -1.02 -9.02
CA ASP A 241 13.64 -1.62 -10.11
C ASP A 241 12.43 -0.74 -10.48
N HIS A 242 12.13 -0.68 -11.77
CA HIS A 242 11.03 0.11 -12.34
C HIS A 242 11.18 1.64 -12.24
N ALA A 243 12.32 2.17 -11.80
CA ALA A 243 12.55 3.62 -11.74
C ALA A 243 12.48 4.31 -13.11
N ALA A 244 12.72 3.59 -14.20
CA ALA A 244 12.74 4.13 -15.58
C ALA A 244 11.49 4.95 -15.91
N SER A 245 10.29 4.50 -15.54
CA SER A 245 9.04 5.23 -15.82
C SER A 245 8.95 6.55 -15.05
N VAL A 246 9.46 6.60 -13.82
CA VAL A 246 9.52 7.83 -13.01
C VAL A 246 10.55 8.80 -13.59
N LEU A 247 11.71 8.30 -13.99
CA LEU A 247 12.78 9.11 -14.58
C LEU A 247 12.35 9.70 -15.94
N ALA A 248 11.63 8.91 -16.76
CA ALA A 248 11.03 9.40 -18.00
C ALA A 248 10.04 10.54 -17.73
N LEU A 249 9.17 10.39 -16.72
CA LEU A 249 8.26 11.47 -16.31
C LEU A 249 9.01 12.72 -15.84
N ILE A 250 10.10 12.57 -15.08
CA ILE A 250 10.94 13.68 -14.63
C ILE A 250 11.58 14.44 -15.80
N ALA A 251 12.03 13.73 -16.83
CA ALA A 251 12.60 14.36 -18.02
C ALA A 251 11.59 15.33 -18.67
N THR A 252 10.31 14.91 -18.80
CA THR A 252 9.26 15.73 -19.42
C THR A 252 8.94 17.05 -18.69
N VAL A 253 9.24 17.14 -17.38
CA VAL A 253 9.02 18.37 -16.60
C VAL A 253 10.27 19.24 -16.46
N THR A 254 11.43 18.72 -16.89
CA THR A 254 12.71 19.41 -16.75
C THR A 254 13.06 20.19 -18.00
N GLU A 255 12.61 19.73 -19.16
CA GLU A 255 12.79 20.41 -20.44
C GLU A 255 12.08 21.78 -20.43
N PRO A 256 12.80 22.89 -20.72
CA PRO A 256 12.17 24.19 -20.91
C PRO A 256 11.27 24.11 -22.15
N ARG A 257 9.97 24.35 -21.96
CA ARG A 257 9.03 24.58 -23.05
C ARG A 257 9.21 25.97 -23.65
#